data_AF-A0A5C5E5U4-F1
#
_entry.id   AF-A0A5C5E5U4-F1
#
_cell.length_a   1.000
_cell.length_b   1.000
_cell.length_c   1.000
_cell.angle_alpha   90.00
_cell.angle_beta   90.00
_cell.angle_gamma   90.00
#
_symmetry.space_group_name_H-M   'P 1'
#
loop_
_entity.id
_entity.type
_entity.pdbx_description
1 polymer ?
#
loop_
_entity_poly.entity_id
_entity_poly.type
_entity_poly.pdbx_seq_one_letter_code
_entity_poly.pdbx_strand_id
1 'polypeptide(L)'
;MKRTLERNLLRGGAIWNLINGMVTILGYATWIKTSGIGALSSGMSSDINFDGSLIDSVYTIAVGYGILQLIIGVFNIIIVRRLRNNQIQKRVVVWLGGLLLFSISTMDVIGIIIYSVLFVIYQSRNKAIRLANQMSL
;
A
#
# COMPACT_ATOMS: atom_id res chain seq x y z
N MET A 1 -22.35 -9.27 13.67
CA MET A 1 -21.14 -8.93 14.46
C MET A 1 -20.59 -7.55 14.09
N LYS A 2 -20.08 -6.75 15.05
CA LYS A 2 -19.46 -5.43 14.76
C LYS A 2 -18.11 -5.62 14.03
N ARG A 3 -17.91 -4.93 12.90
CA ARG A 3 -16.67 -4.93 12.07
C ARG A 3 -15.73 -3.75 12.39
N THR A 4 -15.70 -3.28 13.63
CA THR A 4 -14.92 -2.10 14.05
C THR A 4 -13.40 -2.31 13.92
N LEU A 5 -12.90 -3.51 14.22
CA LEU A 5 -11.47 -3.85 14.06
C LEU A 5 -11.02 -3.80 12.59
N GLU A 6 -11.78 -4.41 11.67
CA GLU A 6 -11.49 -4.37 10.23
C GLU A 6 -11.46 -2.93 9.72
N ARG A 7 -12.42 -2.11 10.14
CA ARG A 7 -12.48 -0.69 9.74
C ARG A 7 -11.30 0.11 10.27
N ASN A 8 -10.89 -0.11 11.51
CA ASN A 8 -9.78 0.63 12.11
C ASN A 8 -8.43 0.23 11.50
N LEU A 9 -8.20 -1.06 11.24
CA LEU A 9 -7.00 -1.55 10.57
C LEU A 9 -6.91 -1.05 9.12
N LEU A 10 -8.02 -1.04 8.39
CA LEU A 10 -8.07 -0.56 7.01
C LEU A 10 -7.92 0.97 6.92
N ARG A 11 -8.34 1.72 7.95
CA ARG A 11 -7.98 3.14 8.14
C ARG A 11 -6.49 3.31 8.43
N GLY A 12 -5.92 2.47 9.30
CA GLY A 12 -4.48 2.49 9.60
C GLY A 12 -3.63 2.24 8.35
N GLY A 13 -3.96 1.23 7.55
CA GLY A 13 -3.31 0.96 6.27
C GLY A 13 -3.48 2.09 5.25
N ALA A 14 -4.65 2.75 5.22
CA ALA A 14 -4.85 3.92 4.39
C ALA A 14 -3.93 5.09 4.78
N ILE A 15 -3.84 5.39 6.08
CA ILE A 15 -2.95 6.44 6.61
C ILE A 15 -1.49 6.09 6.29
N TRP A 16 -1.09 4.83 6.49
CA TRP A 16 0.26 4.38 6.14
C TRP A 16 0.57 4.58 4.67
N ASN A 17 -0.32 4.17 3.76
CA ASN A 17 -0.12 4.36 2.33
C ASN A 17 0.00 5.85 1.97
N LEU A 18 -0.81 6.72 2.59
CA LEU A 18 -0.70 8.17 2.37
C LEU A 18 0.66 8.71 2.80
N ILE A 19 1.13 8.32 3.98
CA ILE A 19 2.44 8.71 4.50
C ILE A 19 3.56 8.18 3.61
N ASN A 20 3.52 6.89 3.26
CA ASN A 20 4.56 6.25 2.44
C ASN A 20 4.66 6.89 1.05
N GLY A 21 3.52 7.16 0.40
CA GLY A 21 3.48 7.87 -0.87
C GLY A 21 4.03 9.30 -0.77
N MET A 22 3.68 10.01 0.30
CA MET A 22 4.15 11.38 0.53
C MET A 22 5.67 11.44 0.82
N VAL A 23 6.19 10.53 1.65
CA VAL A 23 7.64 10.40 1.93
C VAL A 23 8.41 10.03 0.66
N THR A 24 7.85 9.17 -0.19
CA THR A 24 8.49 8.79 -1.45
C THR A 24 8.61 9.99 -2.40
N ILE A 25 7.53 10.75 -2.59
CA ILE A 25 7.53 11.90 -3.51
C ILE A 25 8.38 13.04 -2.95
N LEU A 26 8.11 13.45 -1.70
CA LEU A 26 8.74 14.65 -1.13
C LEU A 26 10.15 14.38 -0.61
N GLY A 27 10.39 13.21 -0.02
CA GLY A 27 11.70 12.83 0.51
C GLY A 27 12.58 12.24 -0.58
N TYR A 28 12.22 11.05 -1.06
CA TYR A 28 13.11 10.25 -1.91
C TYR A 28 13.28 10.85 -3.31
N ALA A 29 12.18 11.19 -4.00
CA ALA A 29 12.24 11.71 -5.36
C ALA A 29 12.91 13.11 -5.39
N THR A 30 12.58 14.00 -4.45
CA THR A 30 13.26 15.31 -4.35
C THR A 30 14.75 15.17 -4.04
N TRP A 31 15.13 14.22 -3.17
CA TRP A 31 16.54 13.98 -2.85
C TRP A 31 17.32 13.44 -4.06
N ILE A 32 16.75 12.53 -4.84
CA ILE A 32 17.37 12.04 -6.09
C ILE A 32 17.62 13.20 -7.05
N LYS A 33 16.65 14.12 -7.19
CA LYS A 33 16.74 15.24 -8.13
C LYS A 33 17.78 16.29 -7.71
N THR A 34 17.90 16.57 -6.41
CA THR A 34 18.77 17.65 -5.89
C THR A 34 20.18 17.15 -5.55
N SER A 35 20.29 15.96 -4.95
CA SER A 35 21.55 15.42 -4.42
C SER A 35 22.16 14.33 -5.31
N GLY A 36 21.38 13.71 -6.20
CA GLY A 36 21.88 12.67 -7.11
C GLY A 36 22.99 13.19 -8.03
N ILE A 37 22.90 14.42 -8.50
CA ILE A 37 23.92 15.06 -9.36
C ILE A 37 25.25 15.28 -8.61
N GLY A 38 25.20 15.59 -7.30
CA GLY A 38 26.38 15.85 -6.47
C GLY A 38 27.01 14.61 -5.81
N ALA A 39 26.20 13.62 -5.43
CA ALA A 39 26.68 12.39 -4.80
C ALA A 39 27.26 11.37 -5.81
N LEU A 40 26.77 11.39 -7.06
CA LEU A 40 27.28 10.51 -8.13
C LEU A 40 28.56 11.05 -8.78
N SER A 41 28.80 12.36 -8.74
CA SER A 41 30.02 12.98 -9.31
C SER A 41 31.27 12.83 -8.45
N SER A 42 31.13 12.46 -7.16
CA SER A 42 32.24 12.36 -6.21
C SER A 42 32.58 10.92 -5.78
N GLY A 43 31.72 9.94 -6.07
CA GLY A 43 31.83 8.58 -5.51
C GLY A 43 31.98 7.42 -6.49
N MET A 44 31.82 7.62 -7.81
CA MET A 44 31.82 6.50 -8.76
C MET A 44 32.55 6.86 -10.05
N SER A 45 33.40 5.93 -10.48
CA SER A 45 34.44 6.02 -11.51
C SER A 45 33.97 6.59 -12.84
N SER A 46 34.91 7.29 -13.50
CA SER A 46 34.87 8.00 -14.78
C SER A 46 34.40 7.23 -16.04
N ASP A 47 33.86 6.02 -15.91
CA ASP A 47 33.58 5.11 -17.04
C ASP A 47 32.09 4.95 -17.36
N ILE A 48 31.19 5.50 -16.55
CA ILE A 48 29.75 5.49 -16.83
C ILE A 48 29.33 6.91 -17.20
N ASN A 49 29.12 7.15 -18.50
CA ASN A 49 28.43 8.35 -19.00
C ASN A 49 27.01 8.38 -18.42
N PHE A 50 26.89 8.89 -17.20
CA PHE A 50 25.62 9.06 -16.50
C PHE A 50 24.93 10.28 -17.10
N ASP A 51 24.25 10.05 -18.22
CA ASP A 51 23.31 11.03 -18.77
C ASP A 51 22.24 11.32 -17.71
N GLY A 52 21.89 12.60 -17.55
CA GLY A 52 20.80 13.05 -16.67
C GLY A 52 19.46 12.34 -16.92
N SER A 53 19.32 11.62 -18.04
CA SER A 53 18.18 10.78 -18.38
C SER A 53 17.93 9.63 -17.39
N LEU A 54 18.96 9.04 -16.78
CA LEU A 54 18.79 7.96 -15.80
C LEU A 54 18.22 8.50 -14.48
N ILE A 55 18.72 9.65 -14.02
CA ILE A 55 18.22 10.32 -12.81
C ILE A 55 16.75 10.73 -13.01
N ASP A 56 16.41 11.27 -14.18
CA ASP A 56 15.04 11.68 -14.52
C ASP A 56 14.08 10.49 -14.63
N SER A 57 14.56 9.35 -15.16
CA SER A 57 13.80 8.10 -15.22
C SER A 57 13.51 7.55 -13.81
N VAL A 58 14.52 7.48 -12.95
CA VAL A 58 14.36 7.01 -11.56
C VAL A 58 13.44 7.95 -10.77
N TYR A 59 13.58 9.26 -10.95
CA TYR A 59 12.68 10.26 -10.37
C TYR A 59 11.21 10.00 -10.79
N THR A 60 10.96 9.82 -12.09
CA THR A 60 9.62 9.58 -12.62
C THR A 60 9.01 8.29 -12.06
N ILE A 61 9.79 7.22 -11.96
CA ILE A 61 9.33 5.95 -11.37
C ILE A 61 8.99 6.13 -9.88
N ALA A 62 9.85 6.81 -9.12
CA ALA A 62 9.62 7.08 -7.69
C ALA A 62 8.36 7.92 -7.46
N VAL A 63 8.16 8.98 -8.24
CA VAL A 63 6.94 9.81 -8.17
C VAL A 63 5.71 9.01 -8.57
N GLY A 64 5.79 8.21 -9.64
CA GLY A 64 4.70 7.35 -10.10
C GLY A 64 4.27 6.34 -9.03
N TYR A 65 5.23 5.67 -8.38
CA TYR A 65 4.97 4.79 -7.25
C TYR A 65 4.30 5.54 -6.09
N GLY A 66 4.82 6.71 -5.73
CA GLY A 66 4.24 7.52 -4.64
C GLY A 66 2.80 7.93 -4.92
N ILE A 67 2.47 8.33 -6.15
CA ILE A 67 1.10 8.67 -6.55
C ILE A 67 0.19 7.44 -6.47
N LEU A 68 0.64 6.28 -6.95
CA LEU A 68 -0.12 5.03 -6.82
C LEU A 68 -0.44 4.73 -5.37
N GLN A 69 0.53 4.90 -4.47
CA GLN A 69 0.34 4.66 -3.05
C GLN A 69 -0.69 5.62 -2.43
N LEU A 70 -0.69 6.89 -2.85
CA LEU A 70 -1.72 7.86 -2.44
C LEU A 70 -3.13 7.44 -2.92
N ILE A 71 -3.26 7.03 -4.18
CA ILE A 71 -4.54 6.56 -4.76
C ILE A 71 -5.07 5.37 -3.96
N ILE A 72 -4.19 4.40 -3.65
CA ILE A 72 -4.56 3.24 -2.85
C ILE A 72 -5.02 3.65 -1.45
N GLY A 73 -4.33 4.60 -0.81
CA GLY A 73 -4.73 5.16 0.48
C GLY A 73 -6.14 5.73 0.45
N VAL A 74 -6.48 6.54 -0.56
CA VAL A 74 -7.82 7.10 -0.74
C VAL A 74 -8.86 6.01 -1.00
N PHE A 75 -8.55 5.03 -1.86
CA PHE A 75 -9.44 3.90 -2.13
C PHE A 75 -9.77 3.11 -0.86
N ASN A 76 -8.79 2.88 0.00
CA ASN A 76 -8.99 2.20 1.27
C ASN A 76 -9.94 2.98 2.19
N ILE A 77 -9.87 4.31 2.24
CA ILE A 77 -10.83 5.14 2.99
C ILE A 77 -12.26 4.96 2.46
N ILE A 78 -12.44 4.89 1.13
CA ILE A 78 -13.75 4.68 0.51
C ILE A 78 -14.30 3.29 0.87
N ILE A 79 -13.47 2.26 0.83
CA ILE A 79 -13.86 0.89 1.16
C ILE A 79 -14.27 0.76 2.62
N VAL A 80 -13.58 1.43 3.55
CA VAL A 80 -14.01 1.49 4.96
C VAL A 80 -15.43 2.03 5.10
N ARG A 81 -15.78 3.08 4.36
CA ARG A 81 -17.12 3.68 4.39
C ARG A 81 -18.19 2.75 3.79
N ARG A 82 -17.84 1.96 2.77
CA ARG A 82 -18.76 1.00 2.12
C ARG A 82 -18.83 -0.38 2.79
N LEU A 83 -18.00 -0.65 3.80
CA LEU A 83 -18.00 -1.93 4.51
C LEU A 83 -19.32 -2.12 5.28
N ARG A 84 -20.19 -3.01 4.81
CA ARG A 84 -21.48 -3.32 5.46
C ARG A 84 -21.29 -4.41 6.51
N ASN A 85 -21.97 -4.27 7.65
CA ASN A 85 -21.93 -5.29 8.71
C ASN A 85 -22.68 -6.56 8.24
N ASN A 86 -22.20 -7.73 8.67
CA ASN A 86 -22.89 -9.02 8.51
C ASN A 86 -23.10 -9.54 7.07
N GLN A 87 -22.41 -9.00 6.07
CA GLN A 87 -22.42 -9.56 4.71
C GLN A 87 -21.02 -9.94 4.24
N ILE A 88 -20.92 -11.10 3.60
CA ILE A 88 -19.69 -11.57 2.95
C ILE A 88 -19.54 -10.79 1.63
N GLN A 89 -18.59 -9.86 1.59
CA GLN A 89 -18.30 -9.09 0.37
C GLN A 89 -17.08 -9.68 -0.33
N LYS A 90 -17.29 -10.59 -1.30
CA LYS A 90 -16.19 -11.24 -2.04
C LYS A 90 -15.25 -10.23 -2.72
N ARG A 91 -15.78 -9.09 -3.20
CA ARG A 91 -14.96 -8.01 -3.80
C ARG A 91 -13.93 -7.42 -2.83
N VAL A 92 -14.26 -7.32 -1.54
CA VAL A 92 -13.32 -6.81 -0.53
C VAL A 92 -12.20 -7.81 -0.28
N VAL A 93 -12.49 -9.12 -0.29
CA VAL A 93 -11.45 -10.15 -0.15
C VAL A 93 -10.44 -10.07 -1.29
N VAL A 94 -10.93 -9.96 -2.54
CA VAL A 94 -10.05 -9.84 -3.72
C VAL A 94 -9.23 -8.56 -3.65
N TRP A 95 -9.84 -7.45 -3.23
CA TRP A 95 -9.13 -6.18 -3.03
C TRP A 95 -8.02 -6.29 -1.97
N LEU A 96 -8.31 -6.87 -0.80
CA LEU A 96 -7.32 -7.07 0.26
C LEU A 96 -6.19 -8.02 -0.17
N GLY A 97 -6.51 -9.07 -0.91
CA GLY A 97 -5.49 -9.94 -1.51
C GLY A 97 -4.60 -9.20 -2.50
N GLY A 98 -5.19 -8.37 -3.36
CA GLY A 98 -4.45 -7.51 -4.29
C GLY A 98 -3.54 -6.51 -3.56
N LEU A 99 -4.01 -5.89 -2.48
CA LEU A 99 -3.19 -5.00 -1.64
C LEU A 99 -2.01 -5.72 -1.00
N LEU A 100 -2.24 -6.93 -0.48
CA LEU A 100 -1.17 -7.71 0.13
C LEU A 100 -0.10 -8.08 -0.91
N LEU A 101 -0.51 -8.53 -2.10
CA LEU A 101 0.42 -8.81 -3.21
C LEU A 101 1.17 -7.56 -3.66
N PHE A 102 0.48 -6.42 -3.73
CA PHE A 102 1.11 -5.15 -4.06
C PHE A 102 2.16 -4.75 -3.03
N SER A 103 1.83 -4.81 -1.74
CA SER A 103 2.79 -4.50 -0.67
C SER A 103 3.99 -5.47 -0.64
N ILE A 104 3.80 -6.74 -1.00
CA ILE A 104 4.92 -7.69 -1.17
C ILE A 104 5.79 -7.28 -2.36
N SER A 105 5.16 -6.94 -3.49
CA SER A 105 5.88 -6.54 -4.71
C SER A 105 6.71 -5.29 -4.53
N THR A 106 6.25 -4.36 -3.68
CA THR A 106 6.93 -3.09 -3.38
C THR A 106 7.82 -3.18 -2.14
N MET A 107 7.92 -4.36 -1.52
CA MET A 107 8.61 -4.60 -0.25
C MET A 107 8.21 -3.63 0.87
N ASP A 108 6.95 -3.18 0.89
CA ASP A 108 6.42 -2.32 1.95
C ASP A 108 6.13 -3.16 3.20
N VAL A 109 7.14 -3.34 4.05
CA VAL A 109 7.08 -4.18 5.26
C VAL A 109 5.90 -3.83 6.17
N ILE A 110 5.61 -2.55 6.36
CA ILE A 110 4.53 -2.10 7.23
C ILE A 110 3.16 -2.36 6.56
N GLY A 111 3.06 -2.11 5.25
CA GLY A 111 1.90 -2.51 4.45
C GLY A 111 1.63 -4.01 4.53
N ILE A 112 2.66 -4.84 4.39
CA ILE A 112 2.57 -6.31 4.48
C ILE A 112 1.99 -6.73 5.83
N ILE A 113 2.50 -6.18 6.95
CA ILE A 113 2.02 -6.52 8.29
C ILE A 113 0.54 -6.12 8.45
N ILE A 114 0.17 -4.90 8.07
CA ILE A 114 -1.19 -4.41 8.23
C ILE A 114 -2.17 -5.21 7.37
N TYR A 115 -1.87 -5.40 6.09
CA TYR A 115 -2.77 -6.08 5.15
C TYR A 115 -2.83 -7.60 5.38
N SER A 116 -1.76 -8.24 5.84
CA SER A 116 -1.79 -9.66 6.21
C SER A 116 -2.70 -9.93 7.40
N VAL A 117 -2.55 -9.15 8.48
CA VAL A 117 -3.40 -9.24 9.67
C VAL A 117 -4.86 -8.98 9.30
N LEU A 118 -5.11 -7.94 8.51
CA LEU A 118 -6.45 -7.58 8.04
C LEU A 118 -7.07 -8.70 7.18
N PHE A 119 -6.28 -9.32 6.29
CA PHE A 119 -6.73 -10.41 5.43
C PHE A 119 -7.13 -11.65 6.24
N VAL A 120 -6.29 -12.05 7.22
CA VAL A 120 -6.57 -13.19 8.11
C VAL A 120 -7.82 -12.94 8.97
N ILE A 121 -7.97 -11.74 9.55
CA ILE A 121 -9.15 -11.37 10.34
C ILE A 121 -10.42 -11.40 9.48
N TYR A 122 -10.34 -10.90 8.25
CA TYR A 122 -11.49 -10.87 7.35
C TYR A 122 -11.91 -12.28 6.91
N GLN A 123 -10.94 -13.16 6.60
CA GLN A 123 -11.16 -14.57 6.26
C GLN A 123 -11.78 -15.35 7.43
N SER A 124 -11.22 -15.21 8.64
CA SER A 124 -11.71 -15.92 9.82
C SER A 124 -13.15 -15.52 10.16
N ARG A 125 -13.49 -14.22 10.08
CA ARG A 125 -14.85 -13.73 10.31
C ARG A 125 -15.83 -14.15 9.23
N ASN A 126 -15.43 -14.16 7.95
CA ASN A 126 -16.29 -14.71 6.89
C ASN A 126 -16.57 -16.21 7.11
N LYS A 127 -15.58 -16.98 7.58
CA LYS A 127 -15.77 -18.39 7.94
C LYS A 127 -16.74 -18.54 9.11
N ALA A 128 -16.62 -17.70 10.15
CA ALA A 128 -17.52 -17.70 11.30
C ALA A 128 -18.98 -17.33 10.93
N ILE A 129 -19.18 -16.32 10.08
CA ILE A 129 -20.51 -15.94 9.58
C ILE A 129 -21.14 -17.09 8.75
N ARG A 130 -20.33 -17.75 7.90
CA ARG A 130 -20.79 -18.89 7.12
C ARG A 130 -21.24 -20.05 8.02
N LEU A 131 -20.46 -20.34 9.06
CA LEU A 131 -20.78 -21.40 10.03
C LEU A 131 -22.05 -21.08 10.84
N ALA A 132 -22.19 -19.82 11.28
CA ALA A 132 -23.37 -19.37 12.00
C ALA A 132 -24.66 -19.45 11.16
N ASN A 133 -24.59 -19.11 9.87
CA ASN A 133 -25.72 -19.26 8.95
C ASN A 133 -26.06 -20.73 8.63
N GLN A 134 -25.08 -21.65 8.75
CA GLN A 134 -25.30 -23.09 8.52
C GLN A 134 -25.91 -23.78 9.75
N MET A 135 -25.65 -23.29 10.96
CA MET A 135 -26.22 -23.83 12.21
C MET A 135 -27.62 -23.28 12.54
N SER A 136 -28.09 -22.25 11.83
CA SER A 136 -29.43 -21.68 11.99
C SER A 136 -30.46 -22.23 10.99
N LEU A 137 -30.10 -23.27 10.23
CA LEU A 137 -30.94 -24.06 9.34
C LEU A 137 -31.09 -25.46 9.94
#